data_AF-A0A661V2V6-F1
#
_entry.id   AF-A0A661V2V6-F1
#
_cell.length_a   1.000
_cell.length_b   1.000
_cell.length_c   1.000
_cell.angle_alpha   90.00
_cell.angle_beta   90.00
_cell.angle_gamma   90.00
#
_symmetry.space_group_name_H-M   'P 1'
#
loop_
_entity.id
_entity.type
_entity.pdbx_description
1 polymer ?
#
loop_
_entity_poly.entity_id
_entity_poly.type
_entity_poly.pdbx_seq_one_letter_code
_entity_poly.pdbx_strand_id
1 'polypeptide(L)'
;MSENKENIVAARQAIEQIFSGLEIKTVVYVDDVYSIQDDAGVELVIEWFSNALSKGKTQECNALVGKTWFSDDRDDEIWKRRLREHWSNINTDARANMLDRLAAILGIEVETERDRKRVSLLQSLIPCKTLELSPSEWEERSKEIIQQAAAGNGVLCLFDYNLQGAHGYTDQHGVAFLKGAINARGERPVICGLLTHTVQEGDEIDRSSQLADEYGLNRSDFLILSKDRLNDSMHFAHGLKMMSLNYARDSLARSVREIAQEADRQANEDLMQVSVYNFDYMVLRSSEKEGVWEVETLFRLFEILRRIAFQKQAFSPNNIATFNTQIARIRVIREVKTDVEPDYPPNQRWKIRKSELYDEGEFINSAHLPLEPGDIFAIGDTKFILVAQPCDLVIRRNGKRAAETVVLLKVTTPSDPPSAVSSFTLNYFALDAGTRRAYAKFRSAYSISASVL
;
A
#
# COMPACT_ATOMS: atom_id res chain seq x y z
N MET A 1 21.61 11.85 -25.10
CA MET A 1 20.73 11.03 -25.98
C MET A 1 21.01 9.52 -25.90
N SER A 2 22.27 9.08 -25.68
CA SER A 2 22.58 7.65 -25.44
C SER A 2 22.07 7.17 -24.07
N GLU A 3 22.27 7.98 -23.03
CA GLU A 3 21.93 7.67 -21.63
C GLU A 3 20.41 7.43 -21.41
N ASN A 4 19.55 8.20 -22.09
CA ASN A 4 18.09 8.00 -22.02
C ASN A 4 17.63 6.70 -22.70
N LYS A 5 18.33 6.26 -23.76
CA LYS A 5 18.02 4.99 -24.44
C LYS A 5 18.47 3.77 -23.64
N GLU A 6 19.64 3.84 -23.02
CA GLU A 6 20.13 2.77 -22.12
C GLU A 6 19.23 2.61 -20.90
N ASN A 7 18.78 3.72 -20.30
CA ASN A 7 17.82 3.72 -19.20
C ASN A 7 16.48 3.04 -19.59
N ILE A 8 15.88 3.44 -20.73
CA ILE A 8 14.63 2.83 -21.22
C ILE A 8 14.78 1.32 -21.45
N VAL A 9 15.92 0.86 -22.01
CA VAL A 9 16.17 -0.57 -22.24
C VAL A 9 16.31 -1.33 -20.93
N ALA A 10 17.06 -0.81 -19.96
CA ALA A 10 17.22 -1.41 -18.64
C ALA A 10 15.88 -1.50 -17.90
N ALA A 11 15.10 -0.42 -17.91
CA ALA A 11 13.77 -0.36 -17.30
C ALA A 11 12.81 -1.36 -17.95
N ARG A 12 12.78 -1.45 -19.28
CA ARG A 12 11.97 -2.44 -20.01
C ARG A 12 12.34 -3.87 -19.64
N GLN A 13 13.63 -4.19 -19.52
CA GLN A 13 14.09 -5.51 -19.07
C GLN A 13 13.66 -5.82 -17.64
N ALA A 14 13.73 -4.83 -16.74
CA ALA A 14 13.24 -4.97 -15.37
C ALA A 14 11.73 -5.25 -15.34
N ILE A 15 10.93 -4.48 -16.10
CA ILE A 15 9.49 -4.67 -16.22
C ILE A 15 9.15 -6.06 -16.78
N GLU A 16 9.89 -6.54 -17.78
CA GLU A 16 9.71 -7.87 -18.35
C GLU A 16 9.93 -8.99 -17.33
N GLN A 17 10.95 -8.86 -16.47
CA GLN A 17 11.21 -9.80 -15.39
C GLN A 17 10.10 -9.78 -14.32
N ILE A 18 9.62 -8.59 -13.96
CA ILE A 18 8.51 -8.42 -13.01
C ILE A 18 7.24 -9.10 -13.55
N PHE A 19 6.90 -8.82 -14.82
CA PHE A 19 5.70 -9.36 -15.46
C PHE A 19 5.77 -10.88 -15.63
N SER A 20 6.94 -11.40 -15.98
CA SER A 20 7.17 -12.85 -16.05
C SER A 20 6.94 -13.54 -14.70
N GLY A 21 7.39 -12.94 -13.59
CA GLY A 21 7.15 -13.46 -12.23
C GLY A 21 5.67 -13.53 -11.85
N LEU A 22 4.81 -12.71 -12.48
CA LEU A 22 3.38 -12.64 -12.23
C LEU A 22 2.51 -13.21 -13.37
N GLU A 23 3.13 -13.76 -14.40
CA GLU A 23 2.46 -14.26 -15.62
C GLU A 23 1.61 -13.18 -16.32
N ILE A 24 1.98 -11.90 -16.19
CA ILE A 24 1.27 -10.77 -16.80
C ILE A 24 1.62 -10.74 -18.29
N LYS A 25 0.62 -10.87 -19.16
CA LYS A 25 0.81 -10.81 -20.62
C LYS A 25 0.07 -9.66 -21.30
N THR A 26 -0.84 -9.03 -20.58
CA THR A 26 -1.61 -7.89 -21.06
C THR A 26 -1.53 -6.76 -20.03
N VAL A 27 -1.22 -5.55 -20.50
CA VAL A 27 -1.44 -4.33 -19.74
C VAL A 27 -2.62 -3.59 -20.35
N VAL A 28 -3.53 -3.12 -19.51
CA VAL A 28 -4.60 -2.21 -19.87
C VAL A 28 -4.25 -0.86 -19.30
N TYR A 29 -4.29 0.18 -20.12
CA TYR A 29 -4.15 1.55 -19.69
C TYR A 29 -5.39 2.34 -20.11
N VAL A 30 -6.08 2.92 -19.12
CA VAL A 30 -7.26 3.74 -19.33
C VAL A 30 -6.95 5.17 -18.95
N ASP A 31 -7.11 6.08 -19.91
CA ASP A 31 -6.77 7.50 -19.77
C ASP A 31 -7.71 8.30 -20.70
N ASP A 32 -8.07 9.52 -20.29
CA ASP A 32 -8.98 10.37 -21.06
C ASP A 32 -8.35 10.92 -22.35
N VAL A 33 -7.00 10.89 -22.45
CA VAL A 33 -6.28 11.18 -23.70
C VAL A 33 -6.73 10.28 -24.86
N TYR A 34 -7.21 9.07 -24.57
CA TYR A 34 -7.70 8.15 -25.60
C TYR A 34 -9.13 8.44 -26.07
N SER A 35 -9.90 9.26 -25.34
CA SER A 35 -11.21 9.74 -25.83
C SER A 35 -11.10 10.57 -27.10
N ILE A 36 -9.92 11.10 -27.43
CA ILE A 36 -9.67 11.77 -28.71
C ILE A 36 -9.82 10.79 -29.91
N GLN A 37 -9.63 9.50 -29.67
CA GLN A 37 -9.65 8.46 -30.70
C GLN A 37 -11.05 7.86 -30.90
N ASP A 38 -11.95 8.00 -29.92
CA ASP A 38 -13.31 7.47 -29.99
C ASP A 38 -14.32 8.49 -30.57
N ASP A 39 -15.54 8.02 -30.83
CA ASP A 39 -16.65 8.87 -31.27
C ASP A 39 -17.19 9.75 -30.13
N ALA A 40 -16.85 9.48 -28.86
CA ALA A 40 -17.22 10.32 -27.71
C ALA A 40 -16.37 11.59 -27.59
N GLY A 41 -15.12 11.58 -28.08
CA GLY A 41 -14.26 12.76 -28.21
C GLY A 41 -14.86 13.86 -29.08
N VAL A 42 -15.81 13.53 -29.95
CA VAL A 42 -16.50 14.52 -30.78
C VAL A 42 -17.35 15.47 -29.95
N GLU A 43 -17.93 15.00 -28.84
CA GLU A 43 -18.76 15.84 -27.97
C GLU A 43 -17.90 16.81 -27.16
N LEU A 44 -16.72 16.38 -26.72
CA LEU A 44 -15.72 17.26 -26.11
C LEU A 44 -15.29 18.35 -27.09
N VAL A 45 -15.00 17.96 -28.34
CA VAL A 45 -14.63 18.90 -29.41
C VAL A 45 -15.77 19.88 -29.68
N ILE A 46 -17.02 19.41 -29.75
CA ILE A 46 -18.22 20.25 -29.88
C ILE A 46 -18.33 21.25 -28.72
N GLU A 47 -18.09 20.83 -27.49
CA GLU A 47 -18.12 21.70 -26.32
C GLU A 47 -17.03 22.79 -26.40
N TRP A 48 -15.82 22.41 -26.80
CA TRP A 48 -14.70 23.34 -26.97
C TRP A 48 -14.94 24.33 -28.12
N PHE A 49 -15.51 23.88 -29.24
CA PHE A 49 -15.95 24.77 -30.31
C PHE A 49 -17.07 25.70 -29.82
N SER A 50 -18.05 25.20 -29.07
CA SER A 50 -19.14 26.03 -28.51
C SER A 50 -18.58 27.12 -27.58
N ASN A 51 -17.62 26.78 -26.73
CA ASN A 51 -16.92 27.71 -25.85
C ASN A 51 -16.12 28.75 -26.67
N ALA A 52 -15.34 28.32 -27.66
CA ALA A 52 -14.57 29.21 -28.51
C ALA A 52 -15.46 30.18 -29.30
N LEU A 53 -16.59 29.70 -29.82
CA LEU A 53 -17.59 30.52 -30.52
C LEU A 53 -18.27 31.51 -29.59
N SER A 54 -18.61 31.10 -28.36
CA SER A 54 -19.16 32.00 -27.34
C SER A 54 -18.20 33.14 -26.96
N LYS A 55 -16.88 32.94 -27.13
CA LYS A 55 -15.82 33.93 -26.95
C LYS A 55 -15.52 34.75 -28.21
N GLY A 56 -16.33 34.62 -29.27
CA GLY A 56 -16.19 35.37 -30.52
C GLY A 56 -15.06 34.90 -31.44
N LYS A 57 -14.53 33.68 -31.26
CA LYS A 57 -13.40 33.14 -32.04
C LYS A 57 -13.79 32.50 -33.38
N THR A 58 -14.87 32.95 -33.98
CA THR A 58 -15.49 32.38 -35.19
C THR A 58 -14.52 32.23 -36.37
N GLN A 59 -13.66 33.21 -36.63
CA GLN A 59 -12.68 33.15 -37.73
C GLN A 59 -11.61 32.08 -37.49
N GLU A 60 -11.15 31.95 -36.25
CA GLU A 60 -10.12 31.00 -35.83
C GLU A 60 -10.66 29.56 -35.90
N CYS A 61 -11.90 29.34 -35.45
CA CYS A 61 -12.61 28.07 -35.58
C CYS A 61 -12.85 27.66 -37.04
N ASN A 62 -13.25 28.59 -37.92
CA ASN A 62 -13.43 28.31 -39.35
C ASN A 62 -12.10 27.97 -40.05
N ALA A 63 -11.02 28.65 -39.67
CA ALA A 63 -9.68 28.35 -40.17
C ALA A 63 -9.19 26.96 -39.74
N LEU A 64 -9.55 26.55 -38.52
CA LEU A 64 -9.18 25.25 -37.95
C LEU A 64 -9.77 24.07 -38.74
N VAL A 65 -11.05 24.18 -39.13
CA VAL A 65 -11.75 23.14 -39.93
C VAL A 65 -11.61 23.35 -41.44
N GLY A 66 -10.91 24.41 -41.86
CA GLY A 66 -10.71 24.79 -43.27
C GLY A 66 -12.00 25.10 -44.03
N LYS A 67 -13.10 25.39 -43.33
CA LYS A 67 -14.45 25.56 -43.89
C LYS A 67 -15.19 26.66 -43.11
N THR A 68 -16.09 27.36 -43.80
CA THR A 68 -16.96 28.37 -43.19
C THR A 68 -18.20 27.70 -42.61
N TRP A 69 -18.06 27.03 -41.47
CA TRP A 69 -19.16 26.35 -40.78
C TRP A 69 -19.88 27.22 -39.77
N PHE A 70 -19.18 28.14 -39.12
CA PHE A 70 -19.62 28.81 -37.91
C PHE A 70 -20.10 30.26 -38.14
N SER A 71 -20.63 30.60 -39.32
CA SER A 71 -21.09 31.96 -39.63
C SER A 71 -22.32 32.36 -38.81
N ASP A 72 -22.42 33.64 -38.45
CA ASP A 72 -23.34 34.25 -37.47
C ASP A 72 -24.85 33.94 -37.60
N ASP A 73 -25.32 33.35 -38.71
CA ASP A 73 -26.75 33.08 -38.98
C ASP A 73 -27.12 31.57 -39.05
N ARG A 74 -26.27 30.65 -38.57
CA ARG A 74 -26.56 29.20 -38.67
C ARG A 74 -26.96 28.59 -37.34
N ASP A 75 -28.00 27.76 -37.40
CA ASP A 75 -28.48 26.89 -36.31
C ASP A 75 -27.34 26.00 -35.76
N ASP A 76 -27.22 25.98 -34.43
CA ASP A 76 -26.19 25.24 -33.71
C ASP A 76 -26.18 23.75 -34.04
N GLU A 77 -27.34 23.16 -34.31
CA GLU A 77 -27.45 21.75 -34.65
C GLU A 77 -26.84 21.42 -36.02
N ILE A 78 -26.78 22.39 -36.92
CA ILE A 78 -26.22 22.20 -38.27
C ILE A 78 -24.70 22.07 -38.22
N TRP A 79 -24.02 22.93 -37.47
CA TRP A 79 -22.56 22.86 -37.40
C TRP A 79 -22.10 21.69 -36.52
N LYS A 80 -22.81 21.36 -35.43
CA LYS A 80 -22.50 20.19 -34.59
C LYS A 80 -22.56 18.90 -35.40
N ARG A 81 -23.62 18.70 -36.20
CA ARG A 81 -23.73 17.53 -37.09
C ARG A 81 -22.59 17.46 -38.11
N ARG A 82 -22.25 18.59 -38.75
CA ARG A 82 -21.13 18.64 -39.71
C ARG A 82 -19.79 18.34 -39.06
N LEU A 83 -19.60 18.79 -37.82
CA LEU A 83 -18.40 18.50 -37.04
C LEU A 83 -18.31 17.01 -36.70
N ARG A 84 -19.43 16.36 -36.34
CA ARG A 84 -19.49 14.90 -36.14
C ARG A 84 -19.09 14.12 -37.40
N GLU A 85 -19.69 14.47 -38.54
CA GLU A 85 -19.35 13.86 -39.83
C GLU A 85 -17.90 14.14 -40.25
N HIS A 86 -17.35 15.29 -39.90
CA HIS A 86 -15.95 15.59 -40.21
C HIS A 86 -15.00 14.80 -39.32
N TRP A 87 -15.29 14.74 -38.02
CA TRP A 87 -14.50 14.02 -37.02
C TRP A 87 -14.38 12.53 -37.35
N SER A 88 -15.47 11.90 -37.77
CA SER A 88 -15.48 10.48 -38.18
C SER A 88 -14.62 10.21 -39.43
N ASN A 89 -14.37 11.24 -40.26
CA ASN A 89 -13.66 11.13 -41.53
C ASN A 89 -12.19 11.55 -41.48
N ILE A 90 -11.72 12.14 -40.38
CA ILE A 90 -10.31 12.52 -40.20
C ILE A 90 -9.56 11.48 -39.36
N ASN A 91 -8.28 11.27 -39.67
CA ASN A 91 -7.43 10.32 -38.96
C ASN A 91 -7.00 10.85 -37.58
N THR A 92 -6.44 9.97 -36.76
CA THR A 92 -6.04 10.27 -35.38
C THR A 92 -5.06 11.45 -35.27
N ASP A 93 -4.09 11.57 -36.18
CA ASP A 93 -3.14 12.67 -36.20
C ASP A 93 -3.81 14.03 -36.50
N ALA A 94 -4.81 14.03 -37.39
CA ALA A 94 -5.58 15.23 -37.70
C ALA A 94 -6.53 15.62 -36.56
N ARG A 95 -7.16 14.65 -35.88
CA ARG A 95 -7.96 14.87 -34.66
C ARG A 95 -7.12 15.50 -33.55
N ALA A 96 -5.94 14.94 -33.34
CA ALA A 96 -4.95 15.42 -32.38
C ALA A 96 -4.53 16.88 -32.65
N ASN A 97 -4.14 17.19 -33.89
CA ASN A 97 -3.75 18.55 -34.29
C ASN A 97 -4.91 19.55 -34.19
N MET A 98 -6.15 19.11 -34.48
CA MET A 98 -7.33 19.94 -34.31
C MET A 98 -7.53 20.35 -32.86
N LEU A 99 -7.40 19.40 -31.92
CA LEU A 99 -7.51 19.67 -30.49
C LEU A 99 -6.40 20.57 -29.96
N ASP A 100 -5.15 20.34 -30.36
CA ASP A 100 -4.01 21.16 -29.90
C ASP A 100 -4.18 22.62 -30.31
N ARG A 101 -4.63 22.85 -31.56
CA ARG A 101 -4.93 24.20 -32.07
C ARG A 101 -6.17 24.80 -31.43
N LEU A 102 -7.21 24.01 -31.14
CA LEU A 102 -8.42 24.48 -30.48
C LEU A 102 -8.15 24.90 -29.03
N ALA A 103 -7.33 24.14 -28.32
CA ALA A 103 -6.89 24.47 -26.98
C ALA A 103 -6.02 25.74 -26.95
N ALA A 104 -5.14 25.90 -27.94
CA ALA A 104 -4.37 27.14 -28.12
C ALA A 104 -5.28 28.36 -28.35
N ILE A 105 -6.38 28.21 -29.12
CA ILE A 105 -7.40 29.26 -29.30
C ILE A 105 -8.09 29.61 -27.98
N LEU A 106 -8.38 28.60 -27.16
CA LEU A 106 -9.08 28.76 -25.88
C LEU A 106 -8.18 29.26 -24.75
N GLY A 107 -6.87 29.31 -24.95
CA GLY A 107 -5.88 29.63 -23.91
C GLY A 107 -5.83 28.57 -22.81
N ILE A 108 -6.23 27.34 -23.13
CA ILE A 108 -6.12 26.18 -22.24
C ILE A 108 -4.69 25.66 -22.43
N GLU A 109 -3.90 25.60 -21.36
CA GLU A 109 -2.66 24.82 -21.37
C GLU A 109 -3.04 23.38 -21.68
N VAL A 110 -2.71 22.91 -22.88
CA VAL A 110 -3.01 21.54 -23.26
C VAL A 110 -1.98 20.65 -22.57
N GLU A 111 -2.38 20.02 -21.48
CA GLU A 111 -1.65 18.89 -20.87
C GLU A 111 -1.40 17.76 -21.90
N THR A 112 -2.14 17.73 -23.02
CA THR A 112 -2.06 16.73 -24.09
C THR A 112 -0.67 16.53 -24.69
N GLU A 113 0.19 17.55 -24.85
CA GLU A 113 1.53 17.33 -25.42
C GLU A 113 2.46 16.59 -24.44
N ARG A 114 2.34 16.88 -23.14
CA ARG A 114 3.10 16.18 -22.10
C ARG A 114 2.55 14.78 -21.89
N ASP A 115 1.23 14.62 -21.91
CA ASP A 115 0.59 13.33 -21.70
C ASP A 115 0.73 12.41 -22.92
N ARG A 116 0.71 12.93 -24.15
CA ARG A 116 1.09 12.13 -25.34
C ARG A 116 2.54 11.65 -25.29
N LYS A 117 3.47 12.49 -24.82
CA LYS A 117 4.88 12.07 -24.62
C LYS A 117 4.99 10.98 -23.56
N ARG A 118 4.23 11.09 -22.47
CA ARG A 118 4.18 10.09 -21.39
C ARG A 118 3.54 8.78 -21.83
N VAL A 119 2.44 8.83 -22.60
CA VAL A 119 1.81 7.67 -23.24
C VAL A 119 2.80 6.95 -24.14
N SER A 120 3.49 7.69 -25.03
CA SER A 120 4.49 7.11 -25.93
C SER A 120 5.66 6.47 -25.16
N LEU A 121 6.07 7.09 -24.05
CA LEU A 121 7.10 6.52 -23.18
C LEU A 121 6.62 5.26 -22.47
N LEU A 122 5.39 5.24 -21.94
CA LEU A 122 4.76 4.08 -21.32
C LEU A 122 4.70 2.89 -22.30
N GLN A 123 4.29 3.14 -23.55
CA GLN A 123 4.30 2.13 -24.62
C GLN A 123 5.71 1.57 -24.86
N SER A 124 6.74 2.41 -24.82
CA SER A 124 8.13 1.98 -25.07
C SER A 124 8.68 1.08 -23.94
N LEU A 125 8.18 1.26 -22.72
CA LEU A 125 8.60 0.55 -21.51
C LEU A 125 7.90 -0.78 -21.31
N ILE A 126 6.66 -0.92 -21.78
CA ILE A 126 5.88 -2.15 -21.61
C ILE A 126 6.32 -3.22 -22.63
N PRO A 127 6.79 -4.40 -22.20
CA PRO A 127 7.33 -5.43 -23.08
C PRO A 127 6.26 -6.37 -23.66
N CYS A 128 4.99 -6.17 -23.34
CA CYS A 128 3.88 -7.06 -23.72
C CYS A 128 2.71 -6.31 -24.37
N LYS A 129 1.62 -7.02 -24.65
CA LYS A 129 0.44 -6.43 -25.32
C LYS A 129 -0.15 -5.34 -24.43
N THR A 130 -0.22 -4.12 -24.94
CA THR A 130 -0.87 -2.99 -24.27
C THR A 130 -2.21 -2.71 -24.95
N LEU A 131 -3.28 -2.63 -24.15
CA LEU A 131 -4.60 -2.19 -24.55
C LEU A 131 -4.80 -0.77 -24.02
N GLU A 132 -4.84 0.18 -24.93
CA GLU A 132 -5.08 1.59 -24.64
C GLU A 132 -6.55 1.86 -24.89
N LEU A 133 -7.25 2.32 -23.85
CA LEU A 133 -8.70 2.45 -23.90
C LEU A 133 -9.10 3.83 -23.37
N SER A 134 -10.11 4.41 -24.01
CA SER A 134 -10.82 5.51 -23.39
C SER A 134 -11.70 5.01 -22.22
N PRO A 135 -12.18 5.91 -21.34
CA PRO A 135 -13.12 5.55 -20.29
C PRO A 135 -14.37 4.83 -20.80
N SER A 136 -14.90 5.24 -21.95
CA SER A 136 -16.11 4.64 -22.54
C SER A 136 -15.85 3.22 -23.05
N GLU A 137 -14.72 3.02 -23.74
CA GLU A 137 -14.31 1.69 -24.23
C GLU A 137 -14.04 0.73 -23.06
N TRP A 138 -13.50 1.22 -21.95
CA TRP A 138 -13.31 0.40 -20.74
C TRP A 138 -14.65 -0.04 -20.15
N GLU A 139 -15.64 0.84 -20.04
CA GLU A 139 -16.96 0.47 -19.51
C GLU A 139 -17.63 -0.61 -20.37
N GLU A 140 -17.49 -0.52 -21.69
CA GLU A 140 -18.06 -1.50 -22.62
C GLU A 140 -17.32 -2.85 -22.57
N ARG A 141 -15.98 -2.82 -22.54
CA ARG A 141 -15.15 -4.02 -22.80
C ARG A 141 -14.48 -4.61 -21.56
N SER A 142 -14.52 -3.95 -20.41
CA SER A 142 -13.80 -4.36 -19.19
C SER A 142 -14.06 -5.82 -18.79
N LYS A 143 -15.33 -6.24 -18.81
CA LYS A 143 -15.72 -7.62 -18.48
C LYS A 143 -15.08 -8.64 -19.41
N GLU A 144 -15.11 -8.38 -20.71
CA GLU A 144 -14.51 -9.25 -21.71
C GLU A 144 -12.99 -9.33 -21.52
N ILE A 145 -12.33 -8.18 -21.35
CA ILE A 145 -10.88 -8.10 -21.18
C ILE A 145 -10.42 -8.86 -19.94
N ILE A 146 -11.11 -8.67 -18.80
CA ILE A 146 -10.79 -9.34 -17.54
C ILE A 146 -11.08 -10.85 -17.63
N GLN A 147 -12.18 -11.26 -18.28
CA GLN A 147 -12.49 -12.68 -18.48
C GLN A 147 -11.53 -13.37 -19.45
N GLN A 148 -11.11 -12.71 -20.53
CA GLN A 148 -10.10 -13.23 -21.46
C GLN A 148 -8.74 -13.37 -20.79
N ALA A 149 -8.38 -12.44 -19.90
CA ALA A 149 -7.20 -12.60 -19.05
C ALA A 149 -7.34 -13.86 -18.16
N ALA A 150 -8.50 -14.04 -17.53
CA ALA A 150 -8.78 -15.22 -16.70
C ALA A 150 -8.62 -16.56 -17.46
N ALA A 151 -8.78 -16.57 -18.80
CA ALA A 151 -8.62 -17.76 -19.65
C ALA A 151 -7.16 -18.20 -19.90
N GLY A 152 -6.15 -17.50 -19.37
CA GLY A 152 -4.78 -18.03 -19.39
C GLY A 152 -3.63 -17.14 -18.92
N ASN A 153 -3.84 -15.84 -18.64
CA ASN A 153 -2.76 -14.87 -18.36
C ASN A 153 -3.14 -13.87 -17.26
N GLY A 154 -2.16 -13.34 -16.52
CA GLY A 154 -2.37 -12.18 -15.65
C GLY A 154 -2.60 -10.89 -16.44
N VAL A 155 -3.34 -9.95 -15.86
CA VAL A 155 -3.54 -8.60 -16.41
C VAL A 155 -3.13 -7.53 -15.40
N LEU A 156 -2.44 -6.51 -15.89
CA LEU A 156 -2.20 -5.27 -15.15
C LEU A 156 -3.13 -4.20 -15.70
N CYS A 157 -3.93 -3.58 -14.84
CA CYS A 157 -4.78 -2.45 -15.18
C CYS A 157 -4.22 -1.18 -14.55
N LEU A 158 -3.91 -0.19 -15.37
CA LEU A 158 -3.51 1.15 -14.96
C LEU A 158 -4.64 2.10 -15.34
N PHE A 159 -5.19 2.81 -14.37
CA PHE A 159 -6.23 3.82 -14.61
C PHE A 159 -5.68 5.19 -14.26
N ASP A 160 -5.92 6.19 -15.10
CA ASP A 160 -5.75 7.56 -14.65
C ASP A 160 -6.75 7.88 -13.52
N TYR A 161 -6.28 8.59 -12.52
CA TYR A 161 -7.09 8.94 -11.35
C TYR A 161 -8.18 9.96 -11.73
N ASN A 162 -7.78 11.00 -12.47
CA ASN A 162 -8.66 12.05 -12.94
C ASN A 162 -9.03 11.77 -14.39
N LEU A 163 -10.33 11.64 -14.68
CA LEU A 163 -10.83 11.38 -16.03
C LEU A 163 -11.72 12.54 -16.54
N GLN A 164 -11.65 13.73 -15.92
CA GLN A 164 -12.49 14.88 -16.30
C GLN A 164 -12.29 15.35 -17.75
N GLY A 165 -11.18 14.99 -18.41
CA GLY A 165 -10.98 15.28 -19.83
C GLY A 165 -11.89 14.46 -20.75
N ALA A 166 -12.55 13.41 -20.26
CA ALA A 166 -13.54 12.65 -20.99
C ALA A 166 -14.98 13.09 -20.62
N HIS A 167 -15.84 13.22 -21.63
CA HIS A 167 -17.22 13.68 -21.43
C HIS A 167 -18.00 12.71 -20.52
N GLY A 168 -18.61 13.23 -19.45
CA GLY A 168 -19.42 12.46 -18.51
C GLY A 168 -18.66 11.85 -17.33
N TYR A 169 -17.34 12.08 -17.23
CA TYR A 169 -16.49 11.53 -16.16
C TYR A 169 -16.00 12.64 -15.20
N THR A 170 -15.57 12.25 -14.00
CA THR A 170 -15.08 13.15 -12.94
C THR A 170 -13.67 12.79 -12.48
N ASP A 171 -13.13 13.59 -11.54
CA ASP A 171 -11.77 13.53 -10.98
C ASP A 171 -11.49 12.31 -10.11
N GLN A 172 -12.48 11.44 -9.91
CA GLN A 172 -12.39 10.23 -9.09
C GLN A 172 -12.88 8.99 -9.82
N HIS A 173 -13.29 9.10 -11.08
CA HIS A 173 -13.83 7.97 -11.84
C HIS A 173 -12.79 6.85 -12.04
N GLY A 174 -11.49 7.16 -12.00
CA GLY A 174 -10.43 6.14 -11.98
C GLY A 174 -10.58 5.14 -10.83
N VAL A 175 -11.05 5.60 -9.65
CA VAL A 175 -11.31 4.72 -8.50
C VAL A 175 -12.51 3.80 -8.74
N ALA A 176 -13.53 4.28 -9.45
CA ALA A 176 -14.69 3.46 -9.81
C ALA A 176 -14.29 2.34 -10.79
N PHE A 177 -13.45 2.63 -11.77
CA PHE A 177 -12.92 1.63 -12.70
C PHE A 177 -12.05 0.60 -11.99
N LEU A 178 -11.20 1.05 -11.07
CA LEU A 178 -10.41 0.19 -10.21
C LEU A 178 -11.28 -0.77 -9.39
N LYS A 179 -12.35 -0.27 -8.75
CA LYS A 179 -13.33 -1.11 -8.04
C LYS A 179 -13.97 -2.15 -8.96
N GLY A 180 -14.38 -1.73 -10.15
CA GLY A 180 -14.95 -2.62 -11.15
C GLY A 180 -14.00 -3.74 -11.53
N ALA A 181 -12.73 -3.42 -11.78
CA ALA A 181 -11.69 -4.39 -12.13
C ALA A 181 -11.43 -5.39 -11.00
N ILE A 182 -11.31 -4.89 -9.76
CA ILE A 182 -11.08 -5.73 -8.58
C ILE A 182 -12.27 -6.67 -8.35
N ASN A 183 -13.50 -6.20 -8.51
CA ASN A 183 -14.70 -7.02 -8.30
C ASN A 183 -14.92 -8.06 -9.41
N ALA A 184 -14.45 -7.77 -10.62
CA ALA A 184 -14.54 -8.68 -11.75
C ALA A 184 -13.44 -9.76 -11.77
N ARG A 185 -12.47 -9.69 -10.84
CA ARG A 185 -11.35 -10.64 -10.81
C ARG A 185 -11.83 -12.05 -10.46
N GLY A 186 -11.41 -13.02 -11.26
CA GLY A 186 -11.56 -14.45 -10.98
C GLY A 186 -10.39 -15.01 -10.17
N GLU A 187 -10.00 -16.25 -10.45
CA GLU A 187 -8.88 -16.94 -9.77
C GLU A 187 -7.49 -16.43 -10.17
N ARG A 188 -7.38 -15.62 -11.24
CA ARG A 188 -6.12 -15.15 -11.82
C ARG A 188 -5.78 -13.71 -11.41
N PRO A 189 -4.49 -13.33 -11.43
CA PRO A 189 -4.06 -12.02 -10.95
C PRO A 189 -4.56 -10.90 -11.85
N VAL A 190 -5.43 -10.06 -11.27
CA VAL A 190 -5.75 -8.72 -11.76
C VAL A 190 -5.06 -7.75 -10.83
N ILE A 191 -4.00 -7.12 -11.31
CA ILE A 191 -3.24 -6.12 -10.56
C ILE A 191 -3.73 -4.76 -11.01
N CYS A 192 -4.07 -3.89 -10.08
CA CYS A 192 -4.58 -2.56 -10.39
C CYS A 192 -3.65 -1.47 -9.87
N GLY A 193 -3.46 -0.42 -10.66
CA GLY A 193 -2.75 0.79 -10.27
C GLY A 193 -3.53 2.04 -10.68
N LEU A 194 -3.38 3.10 -9.89
CA LEU A 194 -3.88 4.44 -10.24
C LEU A 194 -2.69 5.32 -10.60
N LEU A 195 -2.72 5.96 -11.75
CA LEU A 195 -1.74 6.97 -12.14
C LEU A 195 -2.29 8.37 -11.82
N THR A 196 -1.48 9.27 -11.27
CA THR A 196 -1.93 10.65 -11.03
C THR A 196 -0.79 11.66 -10.96
N HIS A 197 -1.05 12.93 -11.32
CA HIS A 197 -0.16 14.07 -11.09
C HIS A 197 -0.29 14.69 -9.69
N THR A 198 -1.34 14.33 -8.95
CA THR A 198 -1.67 14.97 -7.67
C THR A 198 -0.87 14.41 -6.48
N VAL A 199 -0.14 13.32 -6.69
CA VAL A 199 0.64 12.62 -5.68
C VAL A 199 2.11 12.67 -6.07
N GLN A 200 2.95 13.06 -5.11
CA GLN A 200 4.40 13.05 -5.29
C GLN A 200 4.97 11.65 -5.02
N GLU A 201 6.09 11.35 -5.67
CA GLU A 201 6.86 10.16 -5.34
C GLU A 201 7.26 10.18 -3.85
N GLY A 202 6.94 9.10 -3.12
CA GLY A 202 7.13 8.99 -1.67
C GLY A 202 5.82 8.97 -0.88
N ASP A 203 4.83 9.75 -1.30
CA ASP A 203 3.52 9.87 -0.61
C ASP A 203 2.50 8.81 -1.08
N GLU A 204 2.85 8.02 -2.08
CA GLU A 204 2.01 7.04 -2.76
C GLU A 204 1.38 6.00 -1.82
N ILE A 205 2.15 5.47 -0.85
CA ILE A 205 1.68 4.44 0.08
C ILE A 205 0.65 5.00 1.06
N ASP A 206 0.92 6.20 1.58
CA ASP A 206 0.02 6.86 2.53
C ASP A 206 -1.27 7.27 1.83
N ARG A 207 -1.19 7.84 0.62
CA ARG A 207 -2.39 8.16 -0.17
C ARG A 207 -3.16 6.92 -0.61
N SER A 208 -2.48 5.83 -0.99
CA SER A 208 -3.13 4.55 -1.28
C SER A 208 -3.89 4.02 -0.06
N SER A 209 -3.32 4.15 1.14
CA SER A 209 -3.97 3.75 2.39
C SER A 209 -5.20 4.60 2.70
N GLN A 210 -5.12 5.92 2.50
CA GLN A 210 -6.26 6.82 2.67
C GLN A 210 -7.40 6.49 1.70
N LEU A 211 -7.10 6.28 0.42
CA LEU A 211 -8.11 5.90 -0.57
C LEU A 211 -8.71 4.52 -0.24
N ALA A 212 -7.91 3.57 0.23
CA ALA A 212 -8.42 2.28 0.64
C ALA A 212 -9.46 2.41 1.76
N ASP A 213 -9.18 3.25 2.77
CA ASP A 213 -10.10 3.51 3.88
C ASP A 213 -11.34 4.30 3.42
N GLU A 214 -11.18 5.33 2.58
CA GLU A 214 -12.27 6.17 2.05
C GLU A 214 -13.26 5.38 1.18
N TYR A 215 -12.75 4.45 0.39
CA TYR A 215 -13.53 3.72 -0.62
C TYR A 215 -13.85 2.27 -0.24
N GLY A 216 -13.44 1.81 0.95
CA GLY A 216 -13.68 0.45 1.43
C GLY A 216 -12.96 -0.63 0.61
N LEU A 217 -11.75 -0.34 0.12
CA LEU A 217 -10.91 -1.26 -0.65
C LEU A 217 -9.85 -1.91 0.24
N ASN A 218 -9.31 -3.07 -0.15
CA ASN A 218 -8.14 -3.59 0.56
C ASN A 218 -6.89 -2.87 0.07
N ARG A 219 -5.99 -2.52 1.00
CA ARG A 219 -4.70 -1.85 0.71
C ARG A 219 -3.79 -2.67 -0.20
N SER A 220 -4.03 -3.97 -0.32
CA SER A 220 -3.33 -4.89 -1.21
C SER A 220 -3.85 -4.92 -2.64
N ASP A 221 -5.07 -4.42 -2.88
CA ASP A 221 -5.73 -4.57 -4.17
C ASP A 221 -5.17 -3.58 -5.22
N PHE A 222 -4.53 -2.50 -4.78
CA PHE A 222 -3.96 -1.49 -5.66
C PHE A 222 -2.83 -0.69 -5.03
N LEU A 223 -2.11 0.07 -5.85
CA LEU A 223 -1.28 1.20 -5.43
C LEU A 223 -1.53 2.40 -6.35
N ILE A 224 -1.40 3.60 -5.78
CA ILE A 224 -1.25 4.82 -6.55
C ILE A 224 0.21 4.95 -6.95
N LEU A 225 0.46 5.35 -8.19
CA LEU A 225 1.76 5.76 -8.68
C LEU A 225 1.67 7.19 -9.20
N SER A 226 2.63 8.01 -8.81
CA SER A 226 2.83 9.33 -9.37
C SER A 226 3.17 9.21 -10.85
N LYS A 227 2.49 9.97 -11.70
CA LYS A 227 2.86 10.11 -13.12
C LYS A 227 4.23 10.78 -13.28
N ASP A 228 4.78 11.41 -12.23
CA ASP A 228 6.16 11.93 -12.26
C ASP A 228 7.22 10.83 -12.34
N ARG A 229 6.90 9.61 -11.90
CA ARG A 229 7.75 8.44 -12.10
C ARG A 229 8.01 8.15 -13.57
N LEU A 230 7.12 8.56 -14.49
CA LEU A 230 7.34 8.38 -15.92
C LEU A 230 8.47 9.28 -16.45
N ASN A 231 8.88 10.32 -15.72
CA ASN A 231 10.02 11.14 -16.14
C ASN A 231 11.35 10.38 -16.07
N ASP A 232 11.44 9.31 -15.28
CA ASP A 232 12.57 8.38 -15.23
C ASP A 232 12.10 6.93 -15.31
N SER A 233 12.50 6.27 -16.39
CA SER A 233 12.07 4.90 -16.70
C SER A 233 12.37 3.89 -15.59
N MET A 234 13.49 4.01 -14.86
CA MET A 234 13.79 3.13 -13.73
C MET A 234 12.89 3.39 -12.52
N HIS A 235 12.54 4.65 -12.25
CA HIS A 235 11.61 5.00 -11.17
C HIS A 235 10.19 4.49 -11.45
N PHE A 236 9.76 4.48 -12.71
CA PHE A 236 8.51 3.83 -13.11
C PHE A 236 8.57 2.31 -12.94
N ALA A 237 9.66 1.66 -13.39
CA ALA A 237 9.87 0.22 -13.20
C ALA A 237 9.86 -0.15 -11.70
N HIS A 238 10.44 0.68 -10.82
CA HIS A 238 10.37 0.53 -9.38
C HIS A 238 8.93 0.63 -8.83
N GLY A 239 8.13 1.59 -9.32
CA GLY A 239 6.70 1.69 -8.98
C GLY A 239 5.93 0.42 -9.33
N LEU A 240 6.11 -0.09 -10.56
CA LEU A 240 5.50 -1.36 -10.98
C LEU A 240 5.96 -2.55 -10.15
N LYS A 241 7.23 -2.57 -9.72
CA LYS A 241 7.79 -3.58 -8.81
C LYS A 241 7.09 -3.52 -7.45
N MET A 242 6.90 -2.33 -6.87
CA MET A 242 6.24 -2.19 -5.56
C MET A 242 4.76 -2.61 -5.63
N MET A 243 4.05 -2.25 -6.70
CA MET A 243 2.68 -2.68 -6.93
C MET A 243 2.58 -4.21 -7.06
N SER A 244 3.49 -4.81 -7.82
CA SER A 244 3.62 -6.26 -7.96
C SER A 244 3.89 -6.97 -6.63
N LEU A 245 4.78 -6.39 -5.80
CA LEU A 245 5.06 -6.90 -4.46
C LEU A 245 3.88 -6.74 -3.51
N ASN A 246 3.13 -5.64 -3.59
CA ASN A 246 1.94 -5.40 -2.77
C ASN A 246 0.88 -6.48 -3.02
N TYR A 247 0.63 -6.78 -4.29
CA TYR A 247 -0.26 -7.86 -4.70
C TYR A 247 0.23 -9.24 -4.23
N ALA A 248 1.51 -9.58 -4.49
CA ALA A 248 2.07 -10.88 -4.14
C ALA A 248 2.15 -11.13 -2.62
N ARG A 249 2.46 -10.08 -1.83
CA ARG A 249 2.47 -10.10 -0.37
C ARG A 249 1.11 -10.51 0.19
N ASP A 250 0.03 -10.01 -0.39
CA ASP A 250 -1.31 -10.25 0.13
C ASP A 250 -1.73 -11.71 0.04
N SER A 251 -1.33 -12.41 -1.03
CA SER A 251 -1.56 -13.85 -1.13
C SER A 251 -0.93 -14.61 0.06
N LEU A 252 0.31 -14.28 0.40
CA LEU A 252 1.01 -14.87 1.55
C LEU A 252 0.33 -14.51 2.88
N ALA A 253 -0.04 -13.23 3.05
CA ALA A 253 -0.70 -12.75 4.26
C ALA A 253 -2.06 -13.42 4.47
N ARG A 254 -2.84 -13.65 3.40
CA ARG A 254 -4.12 -14.37 3.44
C ARG A 254 -3.93 -15.83 3.88
N SER A 255 -2.96 -16.54 3.32
CA SER A 255 -2.67 -17.93 3.73
C SER A 255 -2.27 -18.03 5.21
N VAL A 256 -1.46 -17.09 5.71
CA VAL A 256 -1.13 -17.04 7.15
C VAL A 256 -2.35 -16.75 8.01
N ARG A 257 -3.23 -15.84 7.58
CA ARG A 257 -4.47 -15.50 8.27
C ARG A 257 -5.42 -16.69 8.37
N GLU A 258 -5.60 -17.44 7.29
CA GLU A 258 -6.45 -18.64 7.26
C GLU A 258 -5.96 -19.70 8.26
N ILE A 259 -4.65 -19.96 8.29
CA ILE A 259 -4.04 -20.88 9.27
C ILE A 259 -4.21 -20.37 10.70
N ALA A 260 -4.06 -19.05 10.92
CA ALA A 260 -4.28 -18.47 12.24
C ALA A 260 -5.73 -18.63 12.71
N GLN A 261 -6.70 -18.33 11.85
CA GLN A 261 -8.13 -18.47 12.17
C GLN A 261 -8.51 -19.92 12.52
N GLU A 262 -7.99 -20.88 11.75
CA GLU A 262 -8.24 -22.29 12.00
C GLU A 262 -7.51 -22.78 13.27
N ALA A 263 -6.32 -22.27 13.55
CA ALA A 263 -5.62 -22.55 14.81
C ALA A 263 -6.36 -22.00 16.03
N ASP A 264 -6.94 -20.80 15.92
CA ASP A 264 -7.77 -20.21 16.98
C ASP A 264 -9.02 -21.05 17.23
N ARG A 265 -9.68 -21.53 16.16
CA ARG A 265 -10.85 -22.41 16.26
C ARG A 265 -10.48 -23.70 16.99
N GLN A 266 -9.40 -24.37 16.58
CA GLN A 266 -8.94 -25.60 17.23
C GLN A 266 -8.53 -25.38 18.69
N ALA A 267 -7.85 -24.28 19.01
CA ALA A 267 -7.43 -23.97 20.37
C ALA A 267 -8.62 -23.78 21.31
N ASN A 268 -9.69 -23.15 20.83
CA ASN A 268 -10.94 -23.02 21.58
C ASN A 268 -11.59 -24.38 21.83
N GLU A 269 -11.67 -25.23 20.80
CA GLU A 269 -12.20 -26.60 20.94
C GLU A 269 -11.39 -27.42 21.94
N ASP A 270 -10.05 -27.37 21.87
CA ASP A 270 -9.13 -28.08 22.76
C ASP A 270 -9.23 -27.57 24.21
N LEU A 271 -9.36 -26.25 24.41
CA LEU A 271 -9.51 -25.65 25.73
C LEU A 271 -10.81 -26.13 26.41
N MET A 272 -11.91 -26.21 25.66
CA MET A 272 -13.19 -26.70 26.16
C MET A 272 -13.18 -28.20 26.50
N GLN A 273 -12.21 -28.96 25.98
CA GLN A 273 -12.02 -30.37 26.29
C GLN A 273 -11.10 -30.61 27.49
N VAL A 274 -10.48 -29.57 28.07
CA VAL A 274 -9.68 -29.70 29.28
C VAL A 274 -10.57 -30.21 30.42
N SER A 275 -10.21 -31.39 30.96
CA SER A 275 -10.98 -32.01 32.03
C SER A 275 -10.98 -31.15 33.30
N VAL A 276 -12.04 -31.24 34.10
CA VAL A 276 -12.15 -30.53 35.39
C VAL A 276 -10.97 -30.83 36.31
N TYR A 277 -10.42 -32.05 36.29
CA TYR A 277 -9.24 -32.42 37.07
C TYR A 277 -7.97 -31.68 36.62
N ASN A 278 -7.75 -31.59 35.31
CA ASN A 278 -6.63 -30.84 34.76
C ASN A 278 -6.79 -29.34 34.98
N PHE A 279 -8.02 -28.84 34.86
CA PHE A 279 -8.34 -27.46 35.17
C PHE A 279 -8.01 -27.09 36.62
N ASP A 280 -8.50 -27.86 37.59
CA ASP A 280 -8.20 -27.64 39.02
C ASP A 280 -6.68 -27.63 39.28
N TYR A 281 -5.96 -28.61 38.74
CA TYR A 281 -4.51 -28.71 38.97
C TYR A 281 -3.71 -27.60 38.26
N MET A 282 -3.90 -27.43 36.95
CA MET A 282 -3.09 -26.54 36.12
C MET A 282 -3.45 -25.07 36.35
N VAL A 283 -4.74 -24.76 36.49
CA VAL A 283 -5.22 -23.39 36.60
C VAL A 283 -5.32 -22.95 38.06
N LEU A 284 -6.06 -23.66 38.90
CA LEU A 284 -6.35 -23.15 40.25
C LEU A 284 -5.15 -23.38 41.18
N ARG A 285 -4.72 -24.63 41.36
CA ARG A 285 -3.68 -24.98 42.34
C ARG A 285 -2.30 -24.45 41.97
N SER A 286 -1.92 -24.52 40.69
CA SER A 286 -0.61 -24.00 40.24
C SER A 286 -0.53 -22.48 40.42
N SER A 287 -1.57 -21.75 40.01
CA SER A 287 -1.60 -20.29 40.14
C SER A 287 -1.60 -19.84 41.60
N GLU A 288 -2.37 -20.51 42.48
CA GLU A 288 -2.37 -20.24 43.93
C GLU A 288 -1.00 -20.51 44.59
N LYS A 289 -0.25 -21.49 44.07
CA LYS A 289 1.11 -21.81 44.54
C LYS A 289 2.13 -20.78 44.05
N GLU A 290 1.99 -20.31 42.82
CA GLU A 290 2.93 -19.43 42.15
C GLU A 290 2.62 -17.94 42.36
N GLY A 291 1.45 -17.59 42.91
CA GLY A 291 1.02 -16.20 43.12
C GLY A 291 0.63 -15.51 41.82
N VAL A 292 0.11 -16.26 40.85
CA VAL A 292 -0.35 -15.79 39.54
C VAL A 292 -1.87 -15.74 39.54
N TRP A 293 -2.46 -14.85 38.75
CA TRP A 293 -3.91 -14.81 38.59
C TRP A 293 -4.39 -16.00 37.74
N GLU A 294 -5.41 -16.71 38.20
CA GLU A 294 -5.91 -17.95 37.55
C GLU A 294 -6.34 -17.72 36.10
N VAL A 295 -6.94 -16.56 35.80
CA VAL A 295 -7.38 -16.21 34.44
C VAL A 295 -6.17 -15.99 33.51
N GLU A 296 -5.07 -15.46 34.03
CA GLU A 296 -3.81 -15.34 33.27
C GLU A 296 -3.27 -16.73 32.88
N THR A 297 -3.37 -17.70 33.78
CA THR A 297 -3.02 -19.09 33.48
C THR A 297 -3.94 -19.70 32.42
N LEU A 298 -5.23 -19.36 32.39
CA LEU A 298 -6.12 -19.73 31.29
C LEU A 298 -5.68 -19.11 29.96
N PHE A 299 -5.36 -17.81 29.93
CA PHE A 299 -4.88 -17.14 28.71
C PHE A 299 -3.59 -17.78 28.20
N ARG A 300 -2.64 -18.07 29.09
CA ARG A 300 -1.41 -18.80 28.75
C ARG A 300 -1.71 -20.20 28.18
N LEU A 301 -2.65 -20.93 28.78
CA LEU A 301 -3.05 -22.24 28.28
C LEU A 301 -3.64 -22.15 26.86
N PHE A 302 -4.53 -21.19 26.62
CA PHE A 302 -5.07 -20.93 25.28
C PHE A 302 -3.96 -20.62 24.27
N GLU A 303 -3.02 -19.74 24.62
CA GLU A 303 -1.88 -19.39 23.74
C GLU A 303 -0.99 -20.60 23.42
N ILE A 304 -0.77 -21.50 24.38
CA ILE A 304 -0.03 -22.76 24.16
C ILE A 304 -0.77 -23.64 23.14
N LEU A 305 -2.08 -23.85 23.33
CA LEU A 305 -2.91 -24.67 22.44
C LEU A 305 -2.95 -24.07 21.02
N ARG A 306 -3.18 -22.75 20.92
CA ARG A 306 -3.15 -21.97 19.67
C ARG A 306 -1.83 -22.11 18.95
N ARG A 307 -0.69 -21.98 19.65
CA ARG A 307 0.64 -22.16 19.06
C ARG A 307 0.84 -23.57 18.52
N ILE A 308 0.42 -24.60 19.27
CA ILE A 308 0.54 -25.99 18.82
C ILE A 308 -0.29 -26.22 17.55
N ALA A 309 -1.55 -25.78 17.55
CA ALA A 309 -2.44 -25.90 16.41
C ALA A 309 -1.88 -25.16 15.17
N PHE A 310 -1.41 -23.93 15.37
CA PHE A 310 -0.79 -23.13 14.32
C PHE A 310 0.42 -23.83 13.72
N GLN A 311 1.33 -24.35 14.55
CA GLN A 311 2.53 -25.04 14.07
C GLN A 311 2.18 -26.31 13.27
N LYS A 312 1.23 -27.13 13.76
CA LYS A 312 0.79 -28.33 13.03
C LYS A 312 0.27 -27.99 11.63
N GLN A 313 -0.51 -26.93 11.52
CA GLN A 313 -1.06 -26.49 10.23
C GLN A 313 0.00 -25.84 9.35
N ALA A 314 0.75 -24.87 9.86
CA ALA A 314 1.76 -24.12 9.12
C ALA A 314 2.85 -25.03 8.55
N PHE A 315 3.25 -26.06 9.31
CA PHE A 315 4.27 -27.03 8.89
C PHE A 315 3.69 -28.31 8.25
N SER A 316 2.41 -28.32 7.88
CA SER A 316 1.87 -29.39 7.05
C SER A 316 2.51 -29.36 5.65
N PRO A 317 2.73 -30.51 4.99
CA PRO A 317 3.37 -30.55 3.68
C PRO A 317 2.72 -29.64 2.62
N ASN A 318 1.39 -29.58 2.61
CA ASN A 318 0.62 -28.75 1.67
C ASN A 318 0.83 -27.25 1.92
N ASN A 319 0.81 -26.81 3.18
CA ASN A 319 1.01 -25.41 3.52
C ASN A 319 2.47 -24.98 3.30
N ILE A 320 3.44 -25.84 3.62
CA ILE A 320 4.86 -25.59 3.30
C ILE A 320 5.06 -25.40 1.79
N ALA A 321 4.49 -26.29 0.97
CA ALA A 321 4.59 -26.18 -0.49
C ALA A 321 3.96 -24.88 -1.01
N THR A 322 2.80 -24.50 -0.46
CA THR A 322 2.09 -23.25 -0.80
C THR A 322 2.92 -22.02 -0.45
N PHE A 323 3.44 -21.94 0.80
CA PHE A 323 4.28 -20.84 1.24
C PHE A 323 5.57 -20.74 0.44
N ASN A 324 6.24 -21.85 0.15
CA ASN A 324 7.46 -21.84 -0.65
C ASN A 324 7.20 -21.33 -2.06
N THR A 325 6.06 -21.70 -2.66
CA THR A 325 5.65 -21.21 -3.98
C THR A 325 5.40 -19.70 -3.96
N GLN A 326 4.65 -19.20 -2.97
CA GLN A 326 4.38 -17.77 -2.81
C GLN A 326 5.66 -16.96 -2.54
N ILE A 327 6.53 -17.44 -1.65
CA ILE A 327 7.80 -16.80 -1.31
C ILE A 327 8.75 -16.79 -2.50
N ALA A 328 8.83 -17.89 -3.27
CA ALA A 328 9.64 -17.95 -4.48
C ALA A 328 9.20 -16.86 -5.47
N ARG A 329 7.88 -16.71 -5.67
CA ARG A 329 7.32 -15.66 -6.53
C ARG A 329 7.67 -14.24 -6.05
N ILE A 330 7.54 -13.98 -4.75
CA ILE A 330 7.92 -12.70 -4.14
C ILE A 330 9.43 -12.42 -4.32
N ARG A 331 10.29 -13.43 -4.15
CA ARG A 331 11.74 -13.30 -4.29
C ARG A 331 12.14 -12.93 -5.72
N VAL A 332 11.53 -13.59 -6.72
CA VAL A 332 11.77 -13.27 -8.14
C VAL A 332 11.50 -11.79 -8.41
N ILE A 333 10.34 -11.27 -7.97
CA ILE A 333 10.00 -9.85 -8.15
C ILE A 333 10.97 -8.94 -7.39
N ARG A 334 11.33 -9.31 -6.15
CA ARG A 334 12.25 -8.53 -5.29
C ARG A 334 13.64 -8.40 -5.93
N GLU A 335 14.16 -9.46 -6.52
CA GLU A 335 15.52 -9.53 -7.06
C GLU A 335 15.72 -8.71 -8.33
N VAL A 336 14.64 -8.32 -9.01
CA VAL A 336 14.71 -7.40 -10.16
C VAL A 336 15.37 -6.09 -9.72
N LYS A 337 16.49 -5.75 -10.33
CA LYS A 337 17.23 -4.51 -10.04
C LYS A 337 16.49 -3.33 -10.64
N THR A 338 16.24 -2.32 -9.80
CA THR A 338 15.58 -1.08 -10.22
C THR A 338 16.43 0.16 -9.97
N ASP A 339 17.65 0.03 -9.43
CA ASP A 339 18.64 1.09 -9.12
C ASP A 339 18.12 2.35 -8.37
N VAL A 340 16.88 2.32 -7.89
CA VAL A 340 16.31 3.29 -6.94
C VAL A 340 16.67 2.86 -5.53
N GLU A 341 17.37 3.71 -4.80
CA GLU A 341 17.61 3.50 -3.38
C GLU A 341 16.31 3.76 -2.63
N PRO A 342 15.68 2.75 -1.99
CA PRO A 342 14.38 2.93 -1.39
C PRO A 342 14.54 3.73 -0.09
N ASP A 343 13.95 4.93 -0.05
CA ASP A 343 13.67 5.60 1.23
C ASP A 343 12.42 4.95 1.84
N TYR A 344 12.64 3.81 2.53
CA TYR A 344 11.55 3.14 3.22
C TYR A 344 11.04 4.01 4.36
N PRO A 345 9.74 4.32 4.45
CA PRO A 345 9.22 5.15 5.53
C PRO A 345 9.59 4.52 6.88
N PRO A 346 10.44 5.20 7.69
CA PRO A 346 11.02 4.59 8.89
C PRO A 346 9.97 4.31 9.98
N ASN A 347 8.80 4.94 9.88
CA ASN A 347 7.79 5.00 10.94
C ASN A 347 7.10 3.65 11.24
N GLN A 348 6.66 2.87 10.24
CA GLN A 348 5.89 1.65 10.49
C GLN A 348 6.78 0.52 10.99
N ARG A 349 7.96 0.36 10.39
CA ARG A 349 8.97 -0.59 10.86
C ARG A 349 9.37 -0.30 12.31
N TRP A 350 9.57 0.97 12.66
CA TRP A 350 9.89 1.38 14.02
C TRP A 350 8.77 1.03 15.00
N LYS A 351 7.51 1.36 14.66
CA LYS A 351 6.35 1.04 15.50
C LYS A 351 6.25 -0.45 15.80
N ILE A 352 6.36 -1.31 14.77
CA ILE A 352 6.29 -2.77 14.93
C ILE A 352 7.44 -3.29 15.80
N ARG A 353 8.66 -2.78 15.61
CA ARG A 353 9.82 -3.16 16.44
C ARG A 353 9.73 -2.66 17.86
N LYS A 354 9.12 -1.50 18.08
CA LYS A 354 8.85 -0.99 19.42
C LYS A 354 7.83 -1.88 20.14
N SER A 355 6.73 -2.26 19.49
CA SER A 355 5.71 -3.15 20.09
C SER A 355 6.20 -4.57 20.34
N GLU A 356 7.26 -5.02 19.65
CA GLU A 356 7.92 -6.31 19.94
C GLU A 356 8.72 -6.27 21.26
N LEU A 357 9.15 -5.08 21.70
CA LEU A 357 10.07 -4.91 22.82
C LEU A 357 9.44 -4.24 24.04
N TYR A 358 8.36 -3.49 23.86
CA TYR A 358 7.74 -2.69 24.92
C TYR A 358 6.23 -2.75 24.82
N ASP A 359 5.60 -2.97 25.96
CA ASP A 359 4.18 -2.76 26.17
C ASP A 359 3.87 -1.29 26.44
N GLU A 360 2.63 -0.88 26.13
CA GLU A 360 2.17 0.48 26.36
C GLU A 360 1.84 0.72 27.83
N GLY A 361 2.41 1.77 28.42
CA GLY A 361 2.26 2.07 29.85
C GLY A 361 0.81 2.33 30.27
N GLU A 362 -0.03 2.86 29.39
CA GLU A 362 -1.46 3.05 29.67
C GLU A 362 -2.18 1.72 29.91
N PHE A 363 -1.86 0.70 29.11
CA PHE A 363 -2.41 -0.65 29.27
C PHE A 363 -1.91 -1.28 30.58
N ILE A 364 -0.60 -1.25 30.83
CA ILE A 364 0.00 -1.80 32.06
C ILE A 364 -0.64 -1.19 33.30
N ASN A 365 -0.75 0.14 33.34
CA ASN A 365 -1.27 0.86 34.50
C ASN A 365 -2.76 0.64 34.73
N SER A 366 -3.57 0.64 33.66
CA SER A 366 -5.02 0.44 33.76
C SER A 366 -5.40 -0.98 34.17
N ALA A 367 -4.62 -1.97 33.73
CA ALA A 367 -4.82 -3.37 34.08
C ALA A 367 -4.15 -3.76 35.41
N HIS A 368 -3.38 -2.86 36.05
CA HIS A 368 -2.61 -3.13 37.27
C HIS A 368 -1.75 -4.40 37.16
N LEU A 369 -1.06 -4.56 36.02
CA LEU A 369 -0.25 -5.76 35.79
C LEU A 369 0.87 -5.89 36.83
N PRO A 370 1.30 -7.13 37.17
CA PRO A 370 2.41 -7.35 38.09
C PRO A 370 3.71 -6.71 37.59
N LEU A 371 4.61 -6.39 38.53
CA LEU A 371 5.93 -5.88 38.21
C LEU A 371 6.79 -6.94 37.51
N GLU A 372 7.44 -6.56 36.42
CA GLU A 372 8.34 -7.41 35.65
C GLU A 372 9.75 -6.79 35.53
N PRO A 373 10.81 -7.63 35.44
CA PRO A 373 12.14 -7.13 35.14
C PRO A 373 12.15 -6.43 33.78
N GLY A 374 12.67 -5.21 33.74
CA GLY A 374 12.65 -4.38 32.54
C GLY A 374 11.54 -3.34 32.50
N ASP A 375 10.61 -3.34 33.46
CA ASP A 375 9.59 -2.29 33.58
C ASP A 375 10.21 -0.89 33.62
N ILE A 376 9.59 0.05 32.91
CA ILE A 376 10.08 1.42 32.79
C ILE A 376 9.14 2.39 33.50
N PHE A 377 9.64 2.99 34.58
CA PHE A 377 8.93 3.96 35.40
C PHE A 377 9.24 5.38 34.95
N ALA A 378 8.22 6.24 34.95
CA ALA A 378 8.39 7.68 34.88
C ALA A 378 8.24 8.27 36.29
N ILE A 379 9.33 8.81 36.83
CA ILE A 379 9.33 9.50 38.13
C ILE A 379 9.72 10.96 37.86
N GLY A 380 8.71 11.83 37.84
CA GLY A 380 8.85 13.18 37.25
C GLY A 380 9.24 13.09 35.77
N ASP A 381 10.19 13.93 35.35
CA ASP A 381 10.70 13.93 33.97
C ASP A 381 11.75 12.84 33.68
N THR A 382 12.13 12.06 34.70
CA THR A 382 13.17 11.04 34.56
C THR A 382 12.57 9.65 34.42
N LYS A 383 13.08 8.90 33.45
CA LYS A 383 12.72 7.50 33.26
C LYS A 383 13.73 6.56 33.92
N PHE A 384 13.25 5.47 34.49
CA PHE A 384 14.04 4.46 35.17
C PHE A 384 13.63 3.06 34.70
N ILE A 385 14.57 2.15 34.55
CA ILE A 385 14.28 0.73 34.23
C ILE A 385 14.54 -0.15 35.47
N LEU A 386 13.61 -1.06 35.74
CA LEU A 386 13.69 -2.00 36.84
C LEU A 386 14.62 -3.18 36.53
N VAL A 387 15.56 -3.41 37.43
CA VAL A 387 16.48 -4.55 37.40
C VAL A 387 16.28 -5.34 38.68
N ALA A 388 15.65 -6.50 38.54
CA ALA A 388 15.41 -7.45 39.62
C ALA A 388 15.37 -8.87 39.06
N GLN A 389 15.48 -9.88 39.93
CA GLN A 389 15.16 -11.25 39.53
C GLN A 389 13.64 -11.43 39.51
N PRO A 390 13.07 -12.18 38.54
CA PRO A 390 11.62 -12.38 38.47
C PRO A 390 11.01 -12.91 39.78
N CYS A 391 11.69 -13.88 40.43
CA CYS A 391 11.21 -14.50 41.67
C CYS A 391 11.17 -13.54 42.88
N ASP A 392 11.89 -12.41 42.79
CA ASP A 392 11.91 -11.37 43.83
C ASP A 392 10.70 -10.44 43.73
N LEU A 393 10.14 -10.31 42.53
CA LEU A 393 9.02 -9.41 42.24
C LEU A 393 7.66 -10.05 42.52
N VAL A 394 7.51 -11.36 42.58
CA VAL A 394 6.20 -12.01 42.75
C VAL A 394 5.62 -11.77 44.16
N ILE A 395 4.31 -11.46 44.24
CA ILE A 395 3.57 -11.38 45.52
C ILE A 395 3.15 -12.79 45.94
N ARG A 396 3.59 -13.21 47.14
CA ARG A 396 3.25 -14.53 47.70
C ARG A 396 1.94 -14.48 48.51
N ARG A 397 1.42 -15.64 48.94
CA ARG A 397 0.19 -15.76 49.76
C ARG A 397 0.15 -14.87 51.02
N ASN A 398 1.31 -14.50 51.55
CA ASN A 398 1.42 -13.61 52.71
C ASN A 398 1.31 -12.11 52.35
N GLY A 399 1.01 -11.78 51.09
CA GLY A 399 0.92 -10.41 50.58
C GLY A 399 2.28 -9.72 50.44
N LYS A 400 3.40 -10.45 50.56
CA LYS A 400 4.75 -9.90 50.50
C LYS A 400 5.51 -10.41 49.29
N ARG A 401 6.37 -9.55 48.75
CA ARG A 401 7.42 -9.91 47.78
C ARG A 401 8.59 -10.56 48.51
N ALA A 402 9.44 -11.28 47.78
CA ALA A 402 10.62 -11.91 48.37
C ALA A 402 11.75 -10.90 48.63
N ALA A 403 11.90 -9.90 47.74
CA ALA A 403 12.84 -8.81 47.95
C ALA A 403 12.19 -7.62 48.69
N GLU A 404 12.92 -7.07 49.65
CA GLU A 404 12.56 -5.81 50.32
C GLU A 404 13.00 -4.57 49.52
N THR A 405 14.03 -4.73 48.68
CA THR A 405 14.59 -3.66 47.85
C THR A 405 14.86 -4.14 46.43
N VAL A 406 14.64 -3.27 45.45
CA VAL A 406 14.95 -3.50 44.04
C VAL A 406 15.81 -2.37 43.48
N VAL A 407 16.41 -2.59 42.30
CA VAL A 407 17.31 -1.63 41.65
C VAL A 407 16.62 -0.97 40.47
N LEU A 408 16.66 0.36 40.43
CA LEU A 408 16.25 1.17 39.30
C LEU A 408 17.49 1.78 38.62
N LEU A 409 17.62 1.63 37.32
CA LEU A 409 18.68 2.29 36.53
C LEU A 409 18.12 3.49 35.78
N LYS A 410 18.78 4.64 35.87
CA LYS A 410 18.38 5.84 35.11
C LYS A 410 18.51 5.62 33.60
N VAL A 411 17.45 5.97 32.88
CA VAL A 411 17.42 6.02 31.40
C VAL A 411 17.85 7.40 30.92
N THR A 412 18.71 7.43 29.89
CA THR A 412 19.27 8.66 29.33
C THR A 412 19.33 8.60 27.80
N THR A 413 19.28 9.77 27.16
CA THR A 413 19.40 9.94 25.70
C THR A 413 20.56 10.89 25.37
N PRO A 414 21.82 10.50 25.68
CA PRO A 414 22.99 11.34 25.43
C PRO A 414 23.24 11.51 23.92
N SER A 415 23.87 12.63 23.55
CA SER A 415 24.28 12.93 22.17
C SER A 415 25.30 11.91 21.65
N ASP A 416 26.22 11.47 22.50
CA ASP A 416 27.20 10.43 22.20
C ASP A 416 26.86 9.11 22.92
N PRO A 417 27.00 7.96 22.24
CA PRO A 417 26.69 6.66 22.83
C PRO A 417 27.66 6.35 23.99
N PRO A 418 27.17 6.04 25.20
CA PRO A 418 28.01 5.60 26.31
C PRO A 418 28.66 4.25 26.01
N SER A 419 29.77 3.95 26.69
CA SER A 419 30.46 2.67 26.55
C SER A 419 29.52 1.51 26.89
N ALA A 420 29.52 0.46 26.06
CA ALA A 420 28.74 -0.76 26.24
C ALA A 420 29.03 -1.49 27.57
N VAL A 421 30.20 -1.24 28.18
CA VAL A 421 30.56 -1.79 29.50
C VAL A 421 29.82 -1.06 30.64
N SER A 422 29.29 0.13 30.38
CA SER A 422 28.71 1.03 31.39
C SER A 422 27.21 1.27 31.23
N SER A 423 26.59 0.69 30.20
CA SER A 423 25.19 0.90 29.89
C SER A 423 24.60 -0.22 29.04
N PHE A 424 23.29 -0.35 29.10
CA PHE A 424 22.49 -1.17 28.20
C PHE A 424 21.68 -0.30 27.24
N THR A 425 21.62 -0.66 25.96
CA THR A 425 20.87 0.09 24.94
C THR A 425 19.41 -0.33 24.93
N LEU A 426 18.51 0.65 25.03
CA LEU A 426 17.07 0.46 24.85
C LEU A 426 16.72 0.72 23.38
N ASN A 427 16.82 -0.34 22.56
CA ASN A 427 16.52 -0.27 21.13
C ASN A 427 15.05 0.12 20.92
N TYR A 428 14.76 0.99 19.96
CA TYR A 428 13.38 1.39 19.61
C TYR A 428 12.59 2.17 20.69
N PHE A 429 13.23 2.57 21.80
CA PHE A 429 12.55 3.23 22.91
C PHE A 429 12.29 4.73 22.74
N ALA A 430 13.15 5.44 21.98
CA ALA A 430 12.98 6.88 21.78
C ALA A 430 11.76 7.22 20.90
N LEU A 431 11.15 8.39 21.13
CA LEU A 431 9.95 8.85 20.43
C LEU A 431 10.23 9.21 18.96
N ASP A 432 11.45 9.60 18.66
CA ASP A 432 11.88 10.09 17.35
C ASP A 432 12.40 8.90 16.55
N ALA A 433 11.86 8.67 15.34
CA ALA A 433 12.12 7.51 14.49
C ALA A 433 13.62 7.30 14.13
N GLY A 434 14.40 6.75 15.07
CA GLY A 434 15.77 6.30 14.87
C GLY A 434 16.90 7.31 15.12
N THR A 435 16.63 8.58 15.43
CA THR A 435 17.69 9.61 15.56
C THR A 435 18.36 9.68 16.93
N ARG A 436 17.67 9.26 18.01
CA ARG A 436 18.23 9.25 19.36
C ARG A 436 18.10 7.86 19.97
N ARG A 437 19.19 7.35 20.55
CA ARG A 437 19.21 6.08 21.27
C ARG A 437 19.06 6.34 22.76
N ALA A 438 18.27 5.50 23.42
CA ALA A 438 18.12 5.52 24.87
C ALA A 438 18.99 4.45 25.52
N TYR A 439 19.52 4.76 26.70
CA TYR A 439 20.45 3.91 27.42
C TYR A 439 20.12 3.87 28.91
N ALA A 440 20.12 2.68 29.49
CA ALA A 440 20.11 2.47 30.93
C ALA A 440 21.56 2.48 31.45
N LYS A 441 21.90 3.39 32.37
CA LYS A 441 23.27 3.52 32.89
C LYS A 441 23.48 2.69 34.14
N PHE A 442 24.42 1.74 34.12
CA PHE A 442 24.71 0.87 35.27
C PHE A 442 25.23 1.65 36.47
N ARG A 443 25.96 2.76 36.25
CA ARG A 443 26.49 3.63 37.31
C ARG A 443 25.45 4.58 37.90
N SER A 444 24.26 4.65 37.35
CA SER A 444 23.16 5.48 37.83
C SER A 444 22.05 4.60 38.40
N ALA A 445 22.43 3.74 39.33
CA ALA A 445 21.57 2.77 40.00
C ALA A 445 21.05 3.32 41.33
N TYR A 446 19.78 3.08 41.61
CA TYR A 446 19.10 3.51 42.82
C TYR A 446 18.41 2.30 43.44
N SER A 447 18.70 2.02 44.71
CA SER A 447 17.97 1.01 45.48
C SER A 447 16.73 1.64 46.08
N ILE A 448 15.57 1.06 45.78
CA ILE A 448 14.27 1.51 46.30
C ILE A 448 13.58 0.35 47.01
N SER A 449 12.75 0.65 48.00
CA SER A 449 11.93 -0.39 48.62
C SER A 449 10.91 -0.93 47.64
N ALA A 450 10.80 -2.26 47.58
CA ALA A 450 9.86 -2.96 46.70
C ALA A 450 8.39 -2.78 47.08
N SER A 451 8.09 -2.13 48.21
CA SER A 451 6.74 -1.77 48.65
C SER A 451 6.27 -0.40 48.15
N VAL A 452 7.19 0.41 47.60
CA VAL A 452 6.90 1.74 47.03
C VAL A 452 6.53 1.65 45.54
N LEU A 453 6.86 0.51 44.91
CA LEU A 453 6.48 0.14 43.54
C LEU A 453 5.30 -0.85 43.60
#